data_AF-A0A7L5DZ67-F1
#
_entry.id   AF-A0A7L5DZ67-F1
#
_cell.length_a   1.000
_cell.length_b   1.000
_cell.length_c   1.000
_cell.angle_alpha   90.00
_cell.angle_beta   90.00
_cell.angle_gamma   90.00
#
_symmetry.space_group_name_H-M   'P 1'
#
loop_
_entity.id
_entity.type
_entity.pdbx_description
1 polymer ?
#
loop_
_entity_poly.entity_id
_entity_poly.type
_entity_poly.pdbx_seq_one_letter_code
_entity_poly.pdbx_strand_id
1 'polypeptide(L)'
;MITYTQGNLLDAQAEALVNAVNTVGVMGKGIALQFRHQFPENYKAYKDAVDQGELTTGKVQVVPIAGMGKIKYIVNFPTKQHWRSPSKILWIKEGLADLCAQIINYHISSIALPALGCGNGGLDWAVVKPIMEQYLSNLNADIIIYEPTAFVQETAKKETKMATPKLAPAKAMFLCLLYQYQESGKPVTEAVATALGYFLQRFGETQLKFKFTKDAQSLRSNEVSFLLYSLNETYLEGYEQVANNPAAKLELRASAQQEVEQQISNTLLAEEKQRLHQVTALIQPVKTNEGLLLLALVDYLMNTENISDEAALYEKLQSGRSLPIEHVRAAVKYLSKIKPGILDRQTASI
;
A
#
# COMPACT_ATOMS: atom_id res chain seq x y z
N MET A 1 -36.18 -9.63 0.34
CA MET A 1 -35.79 -10.96 -0.20
C MET A 1 -34.27 -10.99 -0.35
N ILE A 2 -33.57 -12.06 0.04
CA ILE A 2 -32.11 -12.18 -0.18
C ILE A 2 -31.86 -13.06 -1.40
N THR A 3 -31.05 -12.58 -2.34
CA THR A 3 -30.59 -13.33 -3.51
C THR A 3 -29.07 -13.38 -3.54
N TYR A 4 -28.52 -14.57 -3.72
CA TYR A 4 -27.10 -14.79 -3.89
C TYR A 4 -26.73 -14.79 -5.37
N THR A 5 -25.64 -14.12 -5.72
CA THR A 5 -25.11 -14.10 -7.08
C THR A 5 -23.60 -14.04 -7.09
N GLN A 6 -23.01 -14.17 -8.28
CA GLN A 6 -21.59 -14.04 -8.53
C GLN A 6 -21.38 -13.06 -9.69
N GLY A 7 -20.19 -12.46 -9.77
CA GLY A 7 -19.83 -11.50 -10.81
C GLY A 7 -19.38 -10.15 -10.24
N ASN A 8 -19.51 -9.10 -11.05
CA ASN A 8 -19.12 -7.75 -10.67
C ASN A 8 -20.26 -7.02 -9.95
N LEU A 9 -20.00 -6.58 -8.72
CA LEU A 9 -20.97 -5.86 -7.90
C LEU A 9 -21.34 -4.49 -8.49
N LEU A 10 -20.43 -3.87 -9.26
CA LEU A 10 -20.67 -2.56 -9.85
C LEU A 10 -21.69 -2.59 -11.00
N ASP A 11 -21.97 -3.78 -11.55
CA ASP A 11 -22.99 -4.00 -12.59
C ASP A 11 -24.37 -4.32 -11.99
N ALA A 12 -24.47 -4.38 -10.66
CA ALA A 12 -25.70 -4.73 -9.97
C ALA A 12 -26.84 -3.75 -10.29
N GLN A 13 -27.99 -4.31 -10.62
CA GLN A 13 -29.20 -3.54 -10.90
C GLN A 13 -29.94 -3.20 -9.59
N ALA A 14 -29.29 -2.44 -8.70
CA ALA A 14 -29.81 -2.04 -7.40
C ALA A 14 -29.79 -0.51 -7.21
N GLU A 15 -30.61 -0.02 -6.27
CA GLU A 15 -30.68 1.40 -5.91
C GLU A 15 -29.47 1.85 -5.08
N ALA A 16 -28.93 0.95 -4.25
CA ALA A 16 -27.73 1.21 -3.47
C ALA A 16 -26.65 0.14 -3.70
N LEU A 17 -25.39 0.55 -3.72
CA LEU A 17 -24.25 -0.37 -3.75
C LEU A 17 -23.39 -0.20 -2.49
N VAL A 18 -22.98 -1.31 -1.87
CA VAL A 18 -22.11 -1.28 -0.70
C VAL A 18 -20.65 -1.38 -1.11
N ASN A 19 -19.87 -0.41 -0.67
CA ASN A 19 -18.41 -0.37 -0.83
C ASN A 19 -17.73 -0.72 0.50
N ALA A 20 -16.93 -1.79 0.53
CA ALA A 20 -16.17 -2.15 1.73
C ALA A 20 -14.91 -1.27 1.86
N VAL A 21 -14.89 -0.37 2.84
CA VAL A 21 -13.82 0.64 3.02
C VAL A 21 -13.05 0.46 4.33
N ASN A 22 -12.04 1.31 4.55
CA ASN A 22 -11.35 1.48 5.83
C ASN A 22 -11.67 2.85 6.44
N THR A 23 -11.08 3.18 7.59
CA THR A 23 -11.27 4.48 8.27
C THR A 23 -10.01 5.35 8.20
N VAL A 24 -9.14 5.14 7.20
CA VAL A 24 -7.90 5.93 6.98
C VAL A 24 -7.82 6.52 5.57
N GLY A 25 -8.93 6.54 4.82
CA GLY A 25 -9.04 7.35 3.61
C GLY A 25 -8.44 6.73 2.34
N VAL A 26 -8.10 5.44 2.38
CA VAL A 26 -7.42 4.76 1.27
C VAL A 26 -8.37 3.81 0.51
N MET A 27 -8.58 4.01 -0.78
CA MET A 27 -9.25 3.05 -1.67
C MET A 27 -8.25 2.55 -2.71
N GLY A 28 -7.36 1.64 -2.31
CA GLY A 28 -6.17 1.27 -3.07
C GLY A 28 -6.15 -0.13 -3.69
N LYS A 29 -7.08 -1.03 -3.31
CA LYS A 29 -7.16 -2.38 -3.86
C LYS A 29 -8.57 -2.96 -3.79
N GLY A 30 -8.81 -4.03 -4.56
CA GLY A 30 -10.07 -4.76 -4.59
C GLY A 30 -11.26 -3.87 -4.98
N ILE A 31 -12.44 -4.21 -4.47
CA ILE A 31 -13.69 -3.52 -4.81
C ILE A 31 -13.63 -2.01 -4.52
N ALA A 32 -12.98 -1.59 -3.43
CA ALA A 32 -12.86 -0.17 -3.08
C ALA A 32 -12.12 0.65 -4.13
N LEU A 33 -11.08 0.09 -4.77
CA LEU A 33 -10.39 0.77 -5.86
C LEU A 33 -11.31 0.95 -7.08
N GLN A 34 -12.13 -0.06 -7.39
CA GLN A 34 -13.07 0.03 -8.50
C GLN A 34 -14.15 1.10 -8.22
N PHE A 35 -14.69 1.16 -7.00
CA PHE A 35 -15.59 2.25 -6.56
C PHE A 35 -14.95 3.64 -6.69
N ARG A 36 -13.66 3.79 -6.34
CA ARG A 36 -12.96 5.07 -6.48
C ARG A 36 -12.89 5.54 -7.93
N HIS A 37 -12.69 4.62 -8.87
CA HIS A 37 -12.63 4.96 -10.29
C HIS A 37 -14.00 5.27 -10.88
N GLN A 38 -15.02 4.49 -10.53
CA GLN A 38 -16.36 4.64 -11.10
C GLN A 38 -17.17 5.76 -10.44
N PHE A 39 -16.94 6.03 -9.14
CA PHE A 39 -17.68 7.03 -8.35
C PHE A 39 -16.71 8.00 -7.66
N PRO A 40 -16.05 8.91 -8.41
CA PRO A 40 -15.07 9.84 -7.83
C PRO A 40 -15.68 10.80 -6.81
N GLU A 41 -16.95 11.18 -6.97
CA GLU A 41 -17.70 12.00 -6.00
C GLU A 41 -17.89 11.27 -4.66
N ASN A 42 -18.19 9.97 -4.71
CA ASN A 42 -18.23 9.12 -3.52
C ASN A 42 -16.85 9.07 -2.83
N TYR A 43 -15.77 8.91 -3.59
CA TYR A 43 -14.42 8.88 -3.01
C TYR A 43 -14.08 10.18 -2.28
N LYS A 44 -14.48 11.33 -2.85
CA LYS A 44 -14.30 12.63 -2.22
C LYS A 44 -15.08 12.72 -0.90
N ALA A 45 -16.39 12.41 -0.92
CA ALA A 45 -17.23 12.44 0.29
C ALA A 45 -16.74 11.47 1.38
N TYR A 46 -16.25 10.29 0.98
CA TYR A 46 -15.61 9.34 1.88
C TYR A 46 -14.34 9.91 2.51
N LYS A 47 -13.46 10.51 1.70
CA LYS A 47 -12.19 11.05 2.18
C LYS A 47 -12.42 12.20 3.16
N ASP A 48 -13.35 13.10 2.84
CA ASP A 48 -13.71 14.23 3.68
C ASP A 48 -14.25 13.76 5.05
N ALA A 49 -15.13 12.75 5.08
CA ALA A 49 -15.66 12.20 6.33
C ALA A 49 -14.59 11.47 7.17
N VAL A 50 -13.62 10.80 6.54
CA VAL A 50 -12.48 10.21 7.25
C VAL A 50 -11.59 11.30 7.85
N ASP A 51 -11.28 12.35 7.07
CA ASP A 51 -10.40 13.43 7.51
C ASP A 51 -11.00 14.25 8.66
N GLN A 52 -12.34 14.32 8.71
CA GLN A 52 -13.09 14.93 9.81
C GLN A 52 -13.31 13.99 11.00
N GLY A 53 -12.90 12.72 10.90
CA GLY A 53 -13.08 11.72 11.96
C GLY A 53 -14.53 11.23 12.13
N GLU A 54 -15.39 11.48 11.14
CA GLU A 54 -16.82 11.15 11.19
C GLU A 54 -17.09 9.69 10.82
N LEU A 55 -16.18 9.06 10.06
CA LEU A 55 -16.32 7.68 9.63
C LEU A 55 -15.50 6.71 10.48
N THR A 56 -16.18 5.92 11.31
CA THR A 56 -15.59 4.89 12.17
C THR A 56 -16.17 3.51 11.87
N THR A 57 -15.47 2.43 12.25
CA THR A 57 -16.03 1.08 12.21
C THR A 57 -17.34 0.99 12.99
N GLY A 58 -18.29 0.23 12.47
CA GLY A 58 -19.63 0.12 13.03
C GLY A 58 -20.62 1.19 12.56
N LYS A 59 -20.18 2.21 11.81
CA LYS A 59 -21.06 3.21 11.19
C LYS A 59 -20.83 3.23 9.69
N VAL A 60 -21.89 3.13 8.91
CA VAL A 60 -21.83 3.26 7.45
C VAL A 60 -22.04 4.72 7.04
N GLN A 61 -21.45 5.11 5.93
CA GLN A 61 -21.71 6.40 5.31
C GLN A 61 -22.53 6.18 4.04
N VAL A 62 -23.70 6.78 3.97
CA VAL A 62 -24.52 6.81 2.75
C VAL A 62 -24.21 8.08 1.97
N VAL A 63 -23.82 7.93 0.71
CA VAL A 63 -23.51 9.04 -0.19
C VAL A 63 -24.50 9.03 -1.35
N PRO A 64 -25.34 10.07 -1.50
CA PRO A 64 -26.18 10.23 -2.68
C PRO A 64 -25.34 10.42 -3.94
N ILE A 65 -25.72 9.77 -5.04
CA ILE A 65 -25.08 9.90 -6.34
C ILE A 65 -26.02 10.64 -7.29
N ALA A 66 -25.50 11.70 -7.91
CA ALA A 66 -26.23 12.44 -8.92
C ALA A 66 -26.25 11.67 -10.25
N GLY A 67 -27.43 11.52 -10.86
CA GLY A 67 -27.57 10.90 -12.19
C GLY A 67 -28.97 10.40 -12.49
N MET A 68 -29.20 10.00 -13.75
CA MET A 68 -30.44 9.35 -14.21
C MET A 68 -30.36 7.81 -14.15
N GLY A 69 -29.29 7.26 -13.57
CA GLY A 69 -29.08 5.82 -13.42
C GLY A 69 -29.91 5.21 -12.29
N LYS A 70 -29.93 3.87 -12.24
CA LYS A 70 -30.64 3.13 -11.18
C LYS A 70 -29.98 3.27 -9.80
N ILE A 71 -28.65 3.42 -9.78
CA ILE A 71 -27.87 3.61 -8.55
C ILE A 71 -28.04 5.04 -8.07
N LYS A 72 -28.66 5.19 -6.89
CA LYS A 72 -28.87 6.49 -6.22
C LYS A 72 -27.95 6.67 -5.02
N TYR A 73 -27.45 5.59 -4.43
CA TYR A 73 -26.62 5.64 -3.23
C TYR A 73 -25.39 4.74 -3.33
N ILE A 74 -24.25 5.24 -2.87
CA ILE A 74 -23.13 4.39 -2.44
C ILE A 74 -23.11 4.36 -0.93
N VAL A 75 -22.99 3.16 -0.36
CA VAL A 75 -22.85 2.97 1.08
C VAL A 75 -21.42 2.52 1.40
N ASN A 76 -20.60 3.43 1.90
CA ASN A 76 -19.25 3.10 2.37
C ASN A 76 -19.36 2.40 3.73
N PHE A 77 -19.06 1.10 3.75
CA PHE A 77 -19.12 0.23 4.91
C PHE A 77 -17.71 0.00 5.46
N PRO A 78 -17.34 0.56 6.62
CA PRO A 78 -15.99 0.40 7.16
C PRO A 78 -15.81 -1.01 7.74
N THR A 79 -15.12 -1.85 6.97
CA THR A 79 -14.78 -3.23 7.37
C THR A 79 -13.38 -3.29 8.00
N LYS A 80 -12.63 -2.19 8.02
CA LYS A 80 -11.26 -2.13 8.54
C LYS A 80 -11.01 -0.77 9.17
N GLN A 81 -10.20 -0.69 10.22
CA GLN A 81 -9.68 0.61 10.69
C GLN A 81 -8.55 1.06 9.79
N HIS A 82 -7.41 0.36 9.84
CA HIS A 82 -6.32 0.53 8.88
C HIS A 82 -6.46 -0.49 7.75
N TRP A 83 -6.23 -0.08 6.50
CA TRP A 83 -6.28 -0.98 5.34
C TRP A 83 -5.27 -2.14 5.38
N ARG A 84 -4.27 -2.08 6.28
CA ARG A 84 -3.21 -3.09 6.48
C ARG A 84 -3.60 -4.20 7.47
N SER A 85 -4.45 -3.90 8.44
CA SER A 85 -4.86 -4.85 9.48
C SER A 85 -5.95 -5.79 8.97
N PRO A 86 -6.20 -6.99 9.54
CA PRO A 86 -7.36 -7.78 9.16
C PRO A 86 -8.69 -7.11 9.57
N SER A 87 -9.79 -7.56 8.97
CA SER A 87 -11.16 -7.21 9.39
C SER A 87 -11.52 -7.95 10.68
N LYS A 88 -12.60 -7.52 11.36
CA LYS A 88 -13.12 -8.14 12.58
C LYS A 88 -14.61 -8.39 12.44
N ILE A 89 -15.08 -9.53 12.94
CA ILE A 89 -16.51 -9.89 12.98
C ILE A 89 -17.34 -8.82 13.70
N LEU A 90 -16.79 -8.19 14.75
CA LEU A 90 -17.46 -7.12 15.48
C LEU A 90 -17.84 -5.95 14.54
N TRP A 91 -16.91 -5.50 13.70
CA TRP A 91 -17.14 -4.41 12.76
C TRP A 91 -18.21 -4.75 11.72
N ILE A 92 -18.30 -6.02 11.32
CA ILE A 92 -19.36 -6.49 10.41
C ILE A 92 -20.72 -6.44 11.08
N LYS A 93 -20.84 -6.93 12.33
CA LYS A 93 -22.11 -6.91 13.07
C LYS A 93 -22.60 -5.50 13.35
N GLU A 94 -21.71 -4.64 13.84
CA GLU A 94 -22.04 -3.23 14.14
C GLU A 94 -22.42 -2.49 12.85
N GLY A 95 -21.63 -2.65 11.78
CA GLY A 95 -21.92 -2.00 10.51
C GLY A 95 -23.20 -2.52 9.85
N LEU A 96 -23.55 -3.80 10.02
CA LEU A 96 -24.83 -4.35 9.53
C LEU A 96 -26.01 -3.79 10.31
N ALA A 97 -25.88 -3.61 11.63
CA ALA A 97 -26.91 -2.97 12.44
C ALA A 97 -27.20 -1.55 11.94
N ASP A 98 -26.15 -0.76 11.73
CA ASP A 98 -26.28 0.61 11.21
C ASP A 98 -26.79 0.62 9.76
N LEU A 99 -26.31 -0.30 8.91
CA LEU A 99 -26.80 -0.44 7.54
C LEU A 99 -28.31 -0.69 7.49
N CYS A 100 -28.84 -1.57 8.35
CA CYS A 100 -30.28 -1.81 8.45
C CYS A 100 -31.04 -0.53 8.80
N ALA A 101 -30.52 0.28 9.72
CA ALA A 101 -31.11 1.57 10.06
C ALA A 101 -31.08 2.53 8.87
N GLN A 102 -29.96 2.61 8.15
CA GLN A 102 -29.84 3.49 6.98
C GLN A 102 -30.72 3.06 5.80
N ILE A 103 -30.90 1.75 5.57
CA ILE A 103 -31.83 1.25 4.55
C ILE A 103 -33.25 1.76 4.79
N ILE A 104 -33.70 1.77 6.05
CA ILE A 104 -35.01 2.29 6.45
C ILE A 104 -35.05 3.81 6.30
N ASN A 105 -34.06 4.52 6.84
CA ASN A 105 -34.01 6.00 6.84
C ASN A 105 -33.98 6.60 5.43
N TYR A 106 -33.24 5.98 4.51
CA TYR A 106 -33.11 6.44 3.12
C TYR A 106 -34.14 5.81 2.18
N HIS A 107 -35.05 4.97 2.71
CA HIS A 107 -36.05 4.24 1.94
C HIS A 107 -35.47 3.45 0.75
N ILE A 108 -34.33 2.78 0.98
CA ILE A 108 -33.61 2.01 -0.05
C ILE A 108 -34.42 0.75 -0.38
N SER A 109 -34.90 0.66 -1.62
CA SER A 109 -35.74 -0.46 -2.09
C SER A 109 -34.94 -1.68 -2.54
N SER A 110 -33.69 -1.49 -2.99
CA SER A 110 -32.80 -2.56 -3.43
C SER A 110 -31.34 -2.22 -3.17
N ILE A 111 -30.56 -3.18 -2.67
CA ILE A 111 -29.15 -2.98 -2.30
C ILE A 111 -28.30 -4.19 -2.64
N ALA A 112 -27.11 -3.94 -3.21
CA ALA A 112 -26.11 -4.96 -3.50
C ALA A 112 -24.93 -4.88 -2.52
N LEU A 113 -24.55 -6.02 -1.94
CA LEU A 113 -23.47 -6.13 -0.97
C LEU A 113 -22.39 -7.13 -1.44
N PRO A 114 -21.10 -6.83 -1.21
CA PRO A 114 -20.04 -7.81 -1.38
C PRO A 114 -19.96 -8.73 -0.15
N ALA A 115 -19.11 -9.76 -0.23
CA ALA A 115 -18.70 -10.56 0.93
C ALA A 115 -17.91 -9.70 1.95
N LEU A 116 -18.62 -9.09 2.91
CA LEU A 116 -18.08 -8.07 3.80
C LEU A 116 -16.92 -8.56 4.66
N GLY A 117 -15.76 -7.91 4.55
CA GLY A 117 -14.56 -8.25 5.32
C GLY A 117 -13.90 -9.59 4.92
N CYS A 118 -14.42 -10.29 3.91
CA CYS A 118 -13.75 -11.43 3.29
C CYS A 118 -12.65 -10.96 2.31
N GLY A 119 -11.85 -11.90 1.79
CA GLY A 119 -10.73 -11.59 0.89
C GLY A 119 -9.66 -10.75 1.59
N ASN A 120 -9.54 -9.47 1.22
CA ASN A 120 -8.57 -8.52 1.80
C ASN A 120 -8.73 -8.25 3.32
N GLY A 121 -9.88 -8.62 3.88
CA GLY A 121 -10.12 -8.55 5.32
C GLY A 121 -9.86 -9.87 6.06
N GLY A 122 -9.68 -10.98 5.36
CA GLY A 122 -9.33 -12.28 5.93
C GLY A 122 -10.43 -13.01 6.70
N LEU A 123 -11.68 -12.51 6.72
CA LEU A 123 -12.78 -13.22 7.36
C LEU A 123 -13.25 -14.41 6.51
N ASP A 124 -13.62 -15.50 7.18
CA ASP A 124 -14.20 -16.68 6.56
C ASP A 124 -15.65 -16.40 6.13
N TRP A 125 -15.94 -16.65 4.85
CA TRP A 125 -17.28 -16.50 4.29
C TRP A 125 -18.31 -17.39 4.98
N ALA A 126 -17.93 -18.60 5.39
CA ALA A 126 -18.82 -19.51 6.11
C ALA A 126 -19.28 -18.93 7.46
N VAL A 127 -18.52 -17.99 8.03
CA VAL A 127 -18.86 -17.27 9.25
C VAL A 127 -19.62 -15.97 8.95
N VAL A 128 -19.21 -15.21 7.92
CA VAL A 128 -19.82 -13.91 7.59
C VAL A 128 -21.21 -14.06 6.99
N LYS A 129 -21.42 -15.04 6.11
CA LYS A 129 -22.72 -15.29 5.44
C LYS A 129 -23.90 -15.39 6.41
N PRO A 130 -23.89 -16.28 7.42
CA PRO A 130 -25.02 -16.39 8.35
C PRO A 130 -25.26 -15.11 9.17
N ILE A 131 -24.21 -14.32 9.43
CA ILE A 131 -24.34 -13.01 10.09
C ILE A 131 -25.09 -12.04 9.17
N MET A 132 -24.71 -11.96 7.89
CA MET A 132 -25.42 -11.10 6.93
C MET A 132 -26.89 -11.51 6.79
N GLU A 133 -27.19 -12.81 6.71
CA GLU A 133 -28.57 -13.32 6.65
C GLU A 133 -29.38 -12.92 7.89
N GLN A 134 -28.79 -13.03 9.08
CA GLN A 134 -29.45 -12.68 10.34
C GLN A 134 -29.91 -11.22 10.36
N TYR A 135 -29.08 -10.30 9.88
CA TYR A 135 -29.39 -8.86 9.91
C TYR A 135 -30.30 -8.42 8.75
N LEU A 136 -30.11 -9.00 7.56
CA LEU A 136 -30.73 -8.48 6.34
C LEU A 136 -32.08 -9.15 5.98
N SER A 137 -32.39 -10.32 6.54
CA SER A 137 -33.57 -11.12 6.17
C SER A 137 -34.91 -10.45 6.46
N ASN A 138 -34.99 -9.59 7.48
CA ASN A 138 -36.21 -8.93 7.92
C ASN A 138 -36.43 -7.55 7.29
N LEU A 139 -35.58 -7.14 6.33
CA LEU A 139 -35.72 -5.86 5.66
C LEU A 139 -36.70 -5.94 4.49
N ASN A 140 -37.56 -4.92 4.36
CA ASN A 140 -38.42 -4.73 3.20
C ASN A 140 -37.65 -4.11 2.03
N ALA A 141 -36.58 -4.77 1.61
CA ALA A 141 -35.74 -4.41 0.48
C ALA A 141 -35.25 -5.66 -0.28
N ASP A 142 -34.94 -5.49 -1.56
CA ASP A 142 -34.30 -6.53 -2.35
C ASP A 142 -32.80 -6.52 -2.10
N ILE A 143 -32.31 -7.57 -1.43
CA ILE A 143 -30.92 -7.69 -1.00
C ILE A 143 -30.19 -8.64 -1.96
N ILE A 144 -29.18 -8.13 -2.66
CA ILE A 144 -28.34 -8.91 -3.58
C ILE A 144 -26.98 -9.08 -2.93
N ILE A 145 -26.58 -10.32 -2.63
CA ILE A 145 -25.27 -10.63 -2.04
C ILE A 145 -24.38 -11.26 -3.10
N TYR A 146 -23.27 -10.59 -3.41
CA TYR A 146 -22.22 -11.09 -4.27
C TYR A 146 -21.29 -12.00 -3.45
N GLU A 147 -21.40 -13.30 -3.69
CA GLU A 147 -20.59 -14.29 -3.00
C GLU A 147 -19.12 -14.18 -3.42
N PRO A 148 -18.18 -14.48 -2.50
CA PRO A 148 -16.77 -14.49 -2.83
C PRO A 148 -16.54 -15.62 -3.82
N THR A 149 -16.40 -15.26 -5.08
CA THR A 149 -16.22 -16.23 -6.14
C THR A 149 -14.74 -16.60 -6.25
N ALA A 150 -14.42 -17.82 -6.70
CA ALA A 150 -13.11 -18.07 -7.31
C ALA A 150 -12.83 -17.02 -8.41
N PHE A 151 -13.88 -16.51 -9.06
CA PHE A 151 -13.88 -15.38 -9.98
C PHE A 151 -13.45 -14.05 -9.36
N VAL A 152 -13.51 -13.78 -8.05
CA VAL A 152 -12.90 -12.56 -7.45
C VAL A 152 -11.38 -12.71 -7.36
N GLN A 153 -10.90 -13.94 -7.16
CA GLN A 153 -9.48 -14.26 -7.36
C GLN A 153 -9.14 -14.31 -8.85
N GLU A 154 -10.08 -14.68 -9.73
CA GLU A 154 -9.88 -14.85 -11.16
C GLU A 154 -10.07 -13.57 -11.98
N THR A 155 -10.84 -12.57 -11.52
CA THR A 155 -10.89 -11.20 -12.05
C THR A 155 -9.78 -10.36 -11.47
N ALA A 156 -9.36 -10.58 -10.22
CA ALA A 156 -8.02 -10.14 -9.81
C ALA A 156 -6.92 -10.73 -10.71
N LYS A 157 -7.08 -11.98 -11.21
CA LYS A 157 -6.20 -12.63 -12.20
C LYS A 157 -6.50 -12.33 -13.68
N LYS A 158 -7.69 -11.79 -14.04
CA LYS A 158 -8.12 -11.49 -15.42
C LYS A 158 -8.04 -10.00 -15.74
N GLU A 159 -8.27 -9.13 -14.76
CA GLU A 159 -7.91 -7.70 -14.80
C GLU A 159 -6.38 -7.51 -14.74
N THR A 160 -5.62 -8.52 -14.27
CA THR A 160 -4.15 -8.62 -14.52
C THR A 160 -3.80 -9.24 -15.88
N LYS A 161 -4.76 -9.79 -16.64
CA LYS A 161 -4.54 -10.33 -18.00
C LYS A 161 -5.02 -9.41 -19.12
N MET A 162 -5.92 -8.47 -18.88
CA MET A 162 -6.19 -7.38 -19.83
C MET A 162 -5.25 -6.22 -19.51
N ALA A 163 -4.08 -6.30 -20.17
CA ALA A 163 -2.83 -5.63 -19.86
C ALA A 163 -2.25 -6.06 -18.51
N THR A 164 -1.36 -7.07 -18.51
CA THR A 164 -0.25 -7.03 -17.54
C THR A 164 0.37 -5.64 -17.71
N PRO A 165 0.34 -4.75 -16.71
CA PRO A 165 1.27 -3.65 -16.75
C PRO A 165 2.62 -4.33 -16.63
N LYS A 166 3.34 -4.46 -17.76
CA LYS A 166 4.75 -4.87 -17.78
C LYS A 166 5.41 -4.19 -16.58
N LEU A 167 6.08 -4.97 -15.73
CA LEU A 167 6.73 -4.48 -14.51
C LEU A 167 7.44 -3.16 -14.81
N ALA A 168 6.94 -2.03 -14.30
CA ALA A 168 7.43 -0.73 -14.72
C ALA A 168 8.95 -0.63 -14.47
N PRO A 169 9.74 0.03 -15.35
CA PRO A 169 11.21 0.04 -15.25
C PRO A 169 11.73 0.41 -13.86
N ALA A 170 11.12 1.40 -13.21
CA ALA A 170 11.50 1.80 -11.85
C ALA A 170 11.22 0.74 -10.78
N LYS A 171 10.10 0.01 -10.89
CA LYS A 171 9.79 -1.13 -10.01
C LYS A 171 10.74 -2.30 -10.26
N ALA A 172 11.11 -2.53 -11.52
CA ALA A 172 12.11 -3.54 -11.88
C ALA A 172 13.47 -3.23 -11.26
N MET A 173 13.96 -1.98 -11.36
CA MET A 173 15.22 -1.58 -10.73
C MET A 173 15.17 -1.76 -9.21
N PHE A 174 14.07 -1.36 -8.58
CA PHE A 174 13.88 -1.54 -7.14
C PHE A 174 13.92 -3.02 -6.73
N LEU A 175 13.17 -3.88 -7.41
CA LEU A 175 13.20 -5.33 -7.17
C LEU A 175 14.59 -5.93 -7.42
N CYS A 176 15.27 -5.53 -8.49
CA CYS A 176 16.62 -5.98 -8.82
C CYS A 176 17.60 -5.70 -7.66
N LEU A 177 17.53 -4.51 -7.07
CA LEU A 177 18.33 -4.17 -5.88
C LEU A 177 17.98 -5.05 -4.68
N LEU A 178 16.71 -5.37 -4.45
CA LEU A 178 16.30 -6.25 -3.36
C LEU A 178 16.85 -7.68 -3.55
N TYR A 179 16.73 -8.24 -4.75
CA TYR A 179 17.28 -9.58 -5.07
C TYR A 179 18.80 -9.61 -4.89
N GLN A 180 19.53 -8.65 -5.48
CA GLN A 180 20.99 -8.56 -5.34
C GLN A 180 21.41 -8.43 -3.87
N TYR A 181 20.65 -7.67 -3.07
CA TYR A 181 20.95 -7.52 -1.65
C TYR A 181 20.73 -8.85 -0.89
N GLN A 182 19.66 -9.56 -1.18
CA GLN A 182 19.38 -10.89 -0.61
C GLN A 182 20.44 -11.92 -1.01
N GLU A 183 20.85 -11.94 -2.28
CA GLU A 183 21.90 -12.84 -2.79
C GLU A 183 23.26 -12.58 -2.15
N SER A 184 23.51 -11.36 -1.66
CA SER A 184 24.70 -11.05 -0.86
C SER A 184 24.68 -11.66 0.55
N GLY A 185 23.66 -12.46 0.87
CA GLY A 185 23.49 -13.16 2.15
C GLY A 185 22.91 -12.29 3.26
N LYS A 186 22.40 -11.10 2.94
CA LYS A 186 21.89 -10.13 3.92
C LYS A 186 20.37 -10.16 3.94
N PRO A 187 19.73 -10.15 5.12
CA PRO A 187 18.28 -10.16 5.19
C PRO A 187 17.73 -8.82 4.68
N VAL A 188 16.83 -8.88 3.70
CA VAL A 188 16.08 -7.71 3.24
C VAL A 188 14.98 -7.44 4.25
N THR A 189 14.92 -6.22 4.78
CA THR A 189 13.82 -5.72 5.62
C THR A 189 13.18 -4.50 4.97
N GLU A 190 12.05 -4.02 5.50
CA GLU A 190 11.43 -2.78 4.99
C GLU A 190 12.36 -1.57 5.13
N ALA A 191 13.18 -1.51 6.18
CA ALA A 191 14.18 -0.45 6.35
C ALA A 191 15.27 -0.53 5.27
N VAL A 192 15.76 -1.74 4.95
CA VAL A 192 16.70 -1.96 3.85
C VAL A 192 16.06 -1.55 2.52
N ALA A 193 14.85 -2.00 2.25
CA ALA A 193 14.10 -1.63 1.05
C ALA A 193 13.93 -0.10 0.94
N THR A 194 13.67 0.58 2.05
CA THR A 194 13.58 2.04 2.12
C THR A 194 14.91 2.70 1.77
N ALA A 195 16.02 2.21 2.31
CA ALA A 195 17.36 2.73 1.98
C ALA A 195 17.74 2.51 0.51
N LEU A 196 17.40 1.35 -0.06
CA LEU A 196 17.63 1.05 -1.48
C LEU A 196 16.79 1.97 -2.38
N GLY A 197 15.51 2.17 -2.04
CA GLY A 197 14.63 3.09 -2.74
C GLY A 197 15.09 4.55 -2.63
N TYR A 198 15.59 4.95 -1.46
CA TYR A 198 16.21 6.25 -1.23
C TYR A 198 17.39 6.46 -2.18
N PHE A 199 18.34 5.54 -2.24
CA PHE A 199 19.48 5.69 -3.15
C PHE A 199 19.06 5.67 -4.61
N LEU A 200 18.07 4.87 -4.99
CA LEU A 200 17.58 4.89 -6.36
C LEU A 200 17.05 6.28 -6.76
N GLN A 201 16.23 6.92 -5.92
CA GLN A 201 15.78 8.31 -6.17
C GLN A 201 16.87 9.35 -6.01
N ARG A 202 17.77 9.18 -5.03
CA ARG A 202 18.93 10.04 -4.80
C ARG A 202 19.87 10.07 -5.99
N PHE A 203 19.89 9.02 -6.81
CA PHE A 203 20.63 8.99 -8.06
C PHE A 203 19.80 9.44 -9.27
N GLY A 204 18.56 9.90 -9.05
CA GLY A 204 17.69 10.61 -10.00
C GLY A 204 16.51 9.79 -10.55
N GLU A 205 16.15 8.67 -9.94
CA GLU A 205 14.89 7.98 -10.25
C GLU A 205 13.71 8.86 -9.81
N THR A 206 12.70 9.04 -10.68
CA THR A 206 11.59 9.99 -10.47
C THR A 206 10.19 9.36 -10.56
N GLN A 207 10.08 8.12 -11.00
CA GLN A 207 8.81 7.42 -11.21
C GLN A 207 8.26 6.82 -9.90
N LEU A 208 9.12 6.41 -8.96
CA LEU A 208 8.70 5.82 -7.68
C LEU A 208 8.04 6.83 -6.75
N LYS A 209 8.46 8.09 -6.81
CA LYS A 209 7.91 9.22 -6.04
C LYS A 209 7.80 8.96 -4.53
N PHE A 210 8.73 8.17 -3.99
CA PHE A 210 8.85 7.93 -2.57
C PHE A 210 9.14 9.21 -1.81
N LYS A 211 8.44 9.39 -0.69
CA LYS A 211 8.72 10.46 0.26
C LYS A 211 9.44 9.86 1.45
N PHE A 212 10.48 10.55 1.90
CA PHE A 212 11.32 10.08 2.99
C PHE A 212 11.20 11.02 4.19
N THR A 213 10.96 10.40 5.33
CA THR A 213 11.13 10.99 6.66
C THR A 213 12.20 10.18 7.39
N LYS A 214 12.62 10.64 8.56
CA LYS A 214 13.57 9.90 9.41
C LYS A 214 13.00 9.68 10.80
N ASP A 215 13.40 8.57 11.40
CA ASP A 215 13.33 8.39 12.85
C ASP A 215 14.74 8.37 13.45
N ALA A 216 14.83 7.95 14.72
CA ALA A 216 16.07 7.80 15.46
C ALA A 216 17.07 6.81 14.84
N GLN A 217 16.61 5.84 14.04
CA GLN A 217 17.40 4.68 13.62
C GLN A 217 17.57 4.57 12.10
N SER A 218 16.61 5.07 11.31
CA SER A 218 16.57 4.85 9.86
C SER A 218 15.68 5.85 9.12
N LEU A 219 15.66 5.75 7.79
CA LEU A 219 14.67 6.41 6.94
C LEU A 219 13.36 5.63 6.93
N ARG A 220 12.24 6.35 6.79
CA ARG A 220 10.88 5.81 6.70
C ARG A 220 10.20 6.37 5.47
N SER A 221 9.45 5.52 4.77
CA SER A 221 8.63 5.91 3.62
C SER A 221 7.36 5.07 3.56
N ASN A 222 6.21 5.74 3.64
CA ASN A 222 4.92 5.07 3.49
C ASN A 222 4.74 4.54 2.07
N GLU A 223 5.29 5.25 1.06
CA GLU A 223 5.25 4.87 -0.34
C GLU A 223 6.04 3.59 -0.62
N VAL A 224 7.17 3.37 0.05
CA VAL A 224 7.90 2.10 0.00
C VAL A 224 7.03 0.97 0.55
N SER A 225 6.39 1.16 1.72
CA SER A 225 5.49 0.15 2.28
C SER A 225 4.30 -0.14 1.34
N PHE A 226 3.74 0.89 0.69
CA PHE A 226 2.67 0.72 -0.31
C PHE A 226 3.16 -0.07 -1.53
N LEU A 227 4.38 0.22 -2.01
CA LEU A 227 4.95 -0.52 -3.13
C LEU A 227 5.18 -1.99 -2.75
N LEU A 228 5.83 -2.27 -1.63
CA LEU A 228 6.05 -3.64 -1.15
C LEU A 228 4.73 -4.40 -1.02
N TYR A 229 3.70 -3.75 -0.49
CA TYR A 229 2.36 -4.33 -0.43
C TYR A 229 1.79 -4.67 -1.81
N SER A 230 1.97 -3.79 -2.81
CA SER A 230 1.55 -4.05 -4.20
C SER A 230 2.37 -5.14 -4.91
N LEU A 231 3.58 -5.43 -4.41
CA LEU A 231 4.46 -6.47 -4.93
C LEU A 231 4.22 -7.82 -4.25
N ASN A 232 3.45 -7.85 -3.16
CA ASN A 232 3.09 -9.08 -2.45
C ASN A 232 2.32 -10.04 -3.37
N GLU A 233 2.48 -11.34 -3.11
CA GLU A 233 1.94 -12.45 -3.89
C GLU A 233 2.48 -12.60 -5.31
N THR A 234 3.19 -11.61 -5.86
CA THR A 234 3.83 -11.70 -7.18
C THR A 234 5.35 -11.82 -7.05
N TYR A 235 5.96 -10.87 -6.35
CA TYR A 235 7.42 -10.80 -6.16
C TYR A 235 7.83 -11.01 -4.69
N LEU A 236 6.90 -10.82 -3.74
CA LEU A 236 7.11 -11.08 -2.31
C LEU A 236 6.15 -12.15 -1.79
N GLU A 237 6.56 -12.81 -0.71
CA GLU A 237 5.73 -13.70 0.08
C GLU A 237 5.55 -13.15 1.48
N GLY A 238 4.33 -13.27 1.98
CA GLY A 238 4.07 -13.05 3.39
C GLY A 238 4.22 -11.60 3.87
N TYR A 239 4.29 -10.60 2.97
CA TYR A 239 4.52 -9.21 3.41
C TYR A 239 3.37 -8.70 4.29
N GLU A 240 2.13 -9.12 4.04
CA GLU A 240 0.97 -8.72 4.86
C GLU A 240 1.11 -9.14 6.33
N GLN A 241 1.75 -10.29 6.59
CA GLN A 241 1.94 -10.87 7.92
C GLN A 241 3.03 -10.12 8.70
N VAL A 242 4.00 -9.55 7.99
CA VAL A 242 5.11 -8.80 8.58
C VAL A 242 4.96 -7.29 8.47
N ALA A 243 3.89 -6.82 7.80
CA ALA A 243 3.57 -5.41 7.66
C ALA A 243 3.49 -4.76 9.04
N ASN A 244 4.14 -3.61 9.19
CA ASN A 244 4.32 -2.87 10.45
C ASN A 244 5.35 -3.45 11.44
N ASN A 245 6.12 -4.48 11.07
CA ASN A 245 7.35 -4.86 11.77
C ASN A 245 8.58 -4.50 10.91
N PRO A 246 9.23 -3.34 11.16
CA PRO A 246 10.36 -2.88 10.34
C PRO A 246 11.58 -3.80 10.35
N ALA A 247 11.72 -4.65 11.38
CA ALA A 247 12.82 -5.59 11.54
C ALA A 247 12.53 -6.96 10.91
N ALA A 248 11.29 -7.21 10.49
CA ALA A 248 10.94 -8.48 9.87
C ALA A 248 11.61 -8.64 8.50
N LYS A 249 12.09 -9.85 8.25
CA LYS A 249 12.65 -10.24 6.97
C LYS A 249 11.53 -10.29 5.92
N LEU A 250 11.81 -9.74 4.75
CA LEU A 250 10.99 -9.86 3.56
C LEU A 250 11.38 -11.14 2.83
N GLU A 251 10.40 -11.95 2.45
CA GLU A 251 10.65 -13.14 1.63
C GLU A 251 10.44 -12.79 0.15
N LEU A 252 11.54 -12.70 -0.60
CA LEU A 252 11.49 -12.47 -2.06
C LEU A 252 11.23 -13.79 -2.78
N ARG A 253 10.31 -13.78 -3.75
CA ARG A 253 10.02 -14.97 -4.58
C ARG A 253 11.14 -15.22 -5.57
N ALA A 254 11.89 -16.30 -5.36
CA ALA A 254 12.94 -16.73 -6.29
C ALA A 254 12.39 -16.97 -7.71
N SER A 255 11.15 -17.50 -7.82
CA SER A 255 10.53 -17.78 -9.12
C SER A 255 10.28 -16.53 -9.98
N ALA A 256 10.20 -15.34 -9.37
CA ALA A 256 9.95 -14.09 -10.09
C ALA A 256 11.25 -13.34 -10.47
N GLN A 257 12.41 -13.78 -9.99
CA GLN A 257 13.68 -13.10 -10.22
C GLN A 257 14.06 -13.04 -11.70
N GLN A 258 13.91 -14.16 -12.41
CA GLN A 258 14.25 -14.24 -13.83
C GLN A 258 13.40 -13.28 -14.68
N GLU A 259 12.13 -13.07 -14.31
CA GLU A 259 11.25 -12.09 -14.97
C GLU A 259 11.77 -10.66 -14.75
N VAL A 260 12.20 -10.32 -13.54
CA VAL A 260 12.79 -9.02 -13.23
C VAL A 260 14.05 -8.78 -14.07
N GLU A 261 14.96 -9.76 -14.14
CA GLU A 261 16.20 -9.65 -14.93
C GLU A 261 15.94 -9.49 -16.44
N GLN A 262 14.94 -10.20 -16.97
CA GLN A 262 14.50 -10.03 -18.36
C GLN A 262 13.92 -8.64 -18.59
N GLN A 263 13.11 -8.14 -17.66
CA GLN A 263 12.53 -6.79 -17.76
C GLN A 263 13.63 -5.72 -17.75
N ILE A 264 14.59 -5.82 -16.84
CA ILE A 264 15.78 -4.96 -16.76
C ILE A 264 16.53 -4.94 -18.10
N SER A 265 16.77 -6.12 -18.68
CA SER A 265 17.52 -6.25 -19.94
C SER A 265 16.79 -5.60 -21.12
N ASN A 266 15.47 -5.82 -21.21
CA ASN A 266 14.65 -5.50 -22.37
C ASN A 266 14.05 -4.08 -22.36
N THR A 267 13.84 -3.47 -21.18
CA THR A 267 13.06 -2.23 -21.08
C THR A 267 13.78 -1.03 -20.50
N LEU A 268 14.88 -1.22 -19.76
CA LEU A 268 15.60 -0.07 -19.21
C LEU A 268 16.31 0.74 -20.30
N LEU A 269 16.13 2.06 -20.22
CA LEU A 269 16.94 3.03 -20.96
C LEU A 269 18.39 3.04 -20.45
N ALA A 270 19.31 3.55 -21.28
CA ALA A 270 20.74 3.60 -20.92
C ALA A 270 21.00 4.34 -19.60
N GLU A 271 20.31 5.46 -19.37
CA GLU A 271 20.41 6.23 -18.14
C GLU A 271 19.89 5.46 -16.91
N GLU A 272 18.81 4.69 -17.07
CA GLU A 272 18.27 3.86 -15.99
C GLU A 272 19.22 2.70 -15.67
N LYS A 273 19.83 2.06 -16.68
CA LYS A 273 20.89 1.05 -16.48
C LYS A 273 22.09 1.63 -15.75
N GLN A 274 22.53 2.84 -16.15
CA GLN A 274 23.62 3.54 -15.48
C GLN A 274 23.27 3.86 -14.03
N ARG A 275 22.05 4.34 -13.77
CA ARG A 275 21.57 4.65 -12.41
C ARG A 275 21.57 3.40 -11.52
N LEU A 276 21.00 2.30 -12.03
CA LEU A 276 20.99 1.01 -11.33
C LEU A 276 22.42 0.57 -11.01
N HIS A 277 23.33 0.64 -11.99
CA HIS A 277 24.74 0.29 -11.80
C HIS A 277 25.43 1.15 -10.73
N GLN A 278 25.19 2.47 -10.72
CA GLN A 278 25.73 3.38 -9.72
C GLN A 278 25.26 3.04 -8.31
N VAL A 279 23.97 2.72 -8.16
CA VAL A 279 23.39 2.34 -6.87
C VAL A 279 23.92 0.97 -6.44
N THR A 280 23.99 -0.02 -7.32
CA THR A 280 24.61 -1.32 -7.03
C THR A 280 26.07 -1.16 -6.59
N ALA A 281 26.88 -0.36 -7.30
CA ALA A 281 28.27 -0.08 -6.94
C ALA A 281 28.41 0.62 -5.59
N LEU A 282 27.45 1.47 -5.23
CA LEU A 282 27.40 2.12 -3.92
C LEU A 282 27.15 1.12 -2.79
N ILE A 283 26.21 0.19 -2.98
CA ILE A 283 25.73 -0.69 -1.91
C ILE A 283 26.62 -1.92 -1.74
N GLN A 284 27.23 -2.42 -2.83
CA GLN A 284 27.99 -3.68 -2.83
C GLN A 284 29.11 -3.75 -1.77
N PRO A 285 29.90 -2.69 -1.51
CA PRO A 285 30.92 -2.69 -0.46
C PRO A 285 30.37 -2.68 0.97
N VAL A 286 29.09 -2.32 1.16
CA VAL A 286 28.46 -2.20 2.48
C VAL A 286 28.07 -3.60 2.98
N LYS A 287 28.73 -4.04 4.06
CA LYS A 287 28.65 -5.45 4.52
C LYS A 287 27.45 -5.77 5.42
N THR A 288 26.80 -4.77 6.02
CA THR A 288 25.74 -4.99 7.01
C THR A 288 24.51 -4.11 6.74
N ASN A 289 23.36 -4.53 7.27
CA ASN A 289 22.13 -3.75 7.22
C ASN A 289 22.32 -2.42 7.93
N GLU A 290 22.92 -2.43 9.12
CA GLU A 290 23.16 -1.24 9.94
C GLU A 290 24.04 -0.22 9.20
N GLY A 291 25.01 -0.70 8.43
CA GLY A 291 25.87 0.12 7.58
C GLY A 291 25.10 0.78 6.44
N LEU A 292 24.22 0.05 5.76
CA LEU A 292 23.39 0.61 4.68
C LEU A 292 22.40 1.64 5.22
N LEU A 293 21.73 1.32 6.34
CA LEU A 293 20.78 2.22 7.00
C LEU A 293 21.46 3.49 7.50
N LEU A 294 22.66 3.37 8.10
CA LEU A 294 23.46 4.52 8.52
C LEU A 294 23.86 5.37 7.31
N LEU A 295 24.30 4.74 6.23
CA LEU A 295 24.73 5.43 5.02
C LEU A 295 23.59 6.26 4.41
N ALA A 296 22.39 5.67 4.29
CA ALA A 296 21.21 6.36 3.79
C ALA A 296 20.80 7.52 4.70
N LEU A 297 20.83 7.33 6.02
CA LEU A 297 20.46 8.36 6.98
C LEU A 297 21.45 9.53 7.00
N VAL A 298 22.77 9.26 6.96
CA VAL A 298 23.80 10.31 6.86
C VAL A 298 23.63 11.10 5.56
N ASP A 299 23.47 10.42 4.43
CA ASP A 299 23.26 11.09 3.14
C ASP A 299 21.99 11.95 3.16
N TYR A 300 20.89 11.44 3.73
CA TYR A 300 19.65 12.20 3.87
C TYR A 300 19.85 13.47 4.70
N LEU A 301 20.54 13.39 5.85
CA LEU A 301 20.84 14.55 6.70
C LEU A 301 21.71 15.59 5.98
N MET A 302 22.73 15.13 5.25
CA MET A 302 23.63 16.01 4.50
C MET A 302 22.89 16.75 3.38
N ASN A 303 22.02 16.06 2.63
CA ASN A 303 21.39 16.63 1.43
C ASN A 303 20.05 17.32 1.69
N THR A 304 19.29 16.87 2.70
CA THR A 304 17.95 17.41 3.01
C THR A 304 17.99 18.44 4.13
N GLU A 305 18.81 18.21 5.15
CA GLU A 305 18.94 19.10 6.32
C GLU A 305 20.19 19.98 6.27
N ASN A 306 21.00 19.86 5.20
CA ASN A 306 22.20 20.64 4.94
C ASN A 306 23.24 20.60 6.07
N ILE A 307 23.35 19.45 6.75
CA ILE A 307 24.32 19.25 7.84
C ILE A 307 25.61 18.68 7.24
N SER A 308 26.64 19.51 7.14
CA SER A 308 27.94 19.12 6.59
C SER A 308 29.01 18.84 7.65
N ASP A 309 28.78 19.26 8.90
CA ASP A 309 29.72 19.07 10.00
C ASP A 309 29.59 17.68 10.63
N GLU A 310 30.71 16.98 10.78
CA GLU A 310 30.74 15.61 11.30
C GLU A 310 30.25 15.54 12.76
N ALA A 311 30.58 16.54 13.59
CA ALA A 311 30.17 16.56 14.99
C ALA A 311 28.66 16.80 15.11
N ALA A 312 28.11 17.71 14.29
CA ALA A 312 26.66 17.95 14.21
C ALA A 312 25.90 16.71 13.70
N LEU A 313 26.41 16.01 12.69
CA LEU A 313 25.84 14.73 12.24
C LEU A 313 25.87 13.69 13.37
N TYR A 314 27.01 13.57 14.07
CA TYR A 314 27.17 12.65 15.17
C TYR A 314 26.18 12.92 16.31
N GLU A 315 26.05 14.18 16.75
CA GLU A 315 25.12 14.58 17.81
C GLU A 315 23.67 14.24 17.44
N LYS A 316 23.27 14.51 16.19
CA LYS A 316 21.92 14.24 15.71
C LYS A 316 21.60 12.76 15.56
N LEU A 317 22.61 11.92 15.33
CA LEU A 317 22.47 10.47 15.26
C LEU A 317 22.52 9.81 16.65
N GLN A 318 23.25 10.40 17.59
CA GLN A 318 23.39 9.94 18.98
C GLN A 318 22.07 9.97 19.75
N SER A 319 21.19 10.92 19.46
CA SER A 319 19.87 11.01 20.11
C SER A 319 18.95 9.80 19.84
N GLY A 320 19.33 8.92 18.91
CA GLY A 320 18.53 7.77 18.48
C GLY A 320 19.25 6.43 18.40
N ARG A 321 20.58 6.42 18.49
CA ARG A 321 21.43 5.22 18.39
C ARG A 321 22.73 5.42 19.16
N SER A 322 23.13 4.40 19.92
CA SER A 322 24.51 4.30 20.39
C SER A 322 25.40 3.88 19.22
N LEU A 323 26.14 4.84 18.64
CA LEU A 323 27.01 4.62 17.49
C LEU A 323 28.36 5.31 17.75
N PRO A 324 29.50 4.66 17.50
CA PRO A 324 30.80 5.33 17.53
C PRO A 324 30.93 6.41 16.45
N ILE A 325 31.57 7.53 16.77
CA ILE A 325 31.78 8.64 15.81
C ILE A 325 32.54 8.18 14.55
N GLU A 326 33.41 7.18 14.68
CA GLU A 326 34.16 6.61 13.55
C GLU A 326 33.27 6.02 12.47
N HIS A 327 32.09 5.49 12.81
CA HIS A 327 31.15 4.98 11.82
C HIS A 327 30.49 6.13 11.03
N VAL A 328 30.21 7.27 11.69
CA VAL A 328 29.71 8.47 11.02
C VAL A 328 30.77 9.03 10.08
N ARG A 329 32.02 9.15 10.53
CA ARG A 329 33.15 9.57 9.69
C ARG A 329 33.36 8.66 8.48
N ALA A 330 33.30 7.35 8.69
CA ALA A 330 33.43 6.38 7.62
C ALA A 330 32.32 6.54 6.58
N ALA A 331 31.07 6.77 7.01
CA ALA A 331 29.94 7.04 6.12
C ALA A 331 30.14 8.34 5.34
N VAL A 332 30.49 9.45 5.99
CA VAL A 332 30.75 10.75 5.33
C VAL A 332 31.86 10.63 4.29
N LYS A 333 33.01 10.02 4.67
CA LYS A 333 34.14 9.77 3.76
C LYS A 333 33.79 8.84 2.61
N TYR A 334 32.85 7.92 2.81
CA TYR A 334 32.38 7.03 1.75
C TYR A 334 31.46 7.77 0.79
N LEU A 335 30.52 8.57 1.30
CA LEU A 335 29.60 9.39 0.52
C LEU A 335 30.32 10.47 -0.30
N SER A 336 31.39 11.06 0.23
CA SER A 336 32.17 12.09 -0.47
C SER A 336 32.86 11.60 -1.75
N LYS A 337 32.98 10.28 -1.94
CA LYS A 337 33.55 9.67 -3.16
C LYS A 337 32.52 9.51 -4.28
N ILE A 338 31.24 9.72 -3.97
CA ILE A 338 30.13 9.57 -4.90
C ILE A 338 29.85 10.93 -5.54
N LYS A 339 29.76 10.98 -6.88
CA LYS A 339 29.38 12.22 -7.57
C LYS A 339 27.90 12.53 -7.31
N PRO A 340 27.53 13.76 -6.91
CA PRO A 340 26.15 14.10 -6.57
C PRO A 340 25.23 14.10 -7.80
N GLY A 341 24.31 13.14 -7.87
CA GLY A 341 23.17 13.16 -8.81
C GLY A 341 21.95 13.84 -8.17
N ILE A 342 21.97 15.17 -8.07
CA ILE A 342 20.97 16.10 -7.53
C ILE A 342 19.56 15.53 -7.19
N LEU A 343 19.17 15.61 -5.91
CA LEU A 343 17.76 15.79 -5.52
C LEU A 343 17.45 17.27 -5.70
N ASP A 344 16.64 17.60 -6.70
CA ASP A 344 16.24 18.98 -6.94
C ASP A 344 15.28 19.44 -5.84
N ARG A 345 15.46 20.67 -5.38
CA ARG A 345 14.80 21.27 -4.22
C ARG A 345 13.30 21.42 -4.44
N GLN A 346 12.48 20.44 -4.07
CA GLN A 346 11.04 20.66 -3.84
C GLN A 346 10.52 19.78 -2.70
N THR A 347 10.47 20.35 -1.49
CA THR A 347 9.33 20.29 -0.53
C THR A 347 9.77 20.88 0.82
N ALA A 348 10.05 22.18 0.80
CA ALA A 348 9.87 23.05 1.95
C ALA A 348 9.06 24.26 1.46
N SER A 349 7.74 24.10 1.43
CA SER A 349 6.80 25.22 1.41
C SER A 349 5.60 24.78 2.25
N ILE A 350 5.54 25.40 3.43
CA ILE A 350 4.41 25.74 4.31
C ILE A 350 3.14 24.90 4.15
#